data_AF-A0A8T4TMK6-F1
#
_entry.id   AF-A0A8T4TMK6-F1
#
_cell.length_a   1.000
_cell.length_b   1.000
_cell.length_c   1.000
_cell.angle_alpha   90.00
_cell.angle_beta   90.00
_cell.angle_gamma   90.00
#
_symmetry.space_group_name_H-M   'P 1'
#
loop_
_entity.id
_entity.type
_entity.pdbx_description
1 polymer ?
#
loop_
_entity_poly.entity_id
_entity_poly.type
_entity_poly.pdbx_seq_one_letter_code
_entity_poly.pdbx_strand_id
1 'polypeptide(L)'
;MRDDAWLDERLTQIWGFLFPEVPRENNVRIRFKGRWKNKFGHISKKGKDSEIVINGLFKHLEVPEYMVDLTIAHELIHYMHGFQSPLPKLYKHPHKGGIVTRELRKRGFSHLMVKEKYFLKDKWIKLYKHFTGL
;
A
#
# COMPACT_ATOMS: atom_id res chain seq x y z
N MET A 1 2.81 14.22 -12.84
CA MET A 1 2.14 13.04 -12.23
C MET A 1 3.21 12.04 -11.87
N ARG A 2 2.99 11.23 -10.84
CA ARG A 2 3.86 10.08 -10.53
C ARG A 2 3.66 8.99 -11.60
N ASP A 3 4.70 8.22 -11.86
CA ASP A 3 4.69 7.09 -12.78
C ASP A 3 5.08 5.77 -12.07
N ASP A 4 5.07 4.67 -12.81
CA ASP A 4 5.39 3.35 -12.25
C ASP A 4 6.87 3.23 -11.87
N ALA A 5 7.77 3.98 -12.51
CA ALA A 5 9.20 3.99 -12.17
C ALA A 5 9.44 4.64 -10.80
N TRP A 6 8.82 5.80 -10.56
CA TRP A 6 8.80 6.42 -9.24
C TRP A 6 8.20 5.49 -8.18
N LEU A 7 7.14 4.76 -8.53
CA LEU A 7 6.47 3.86 -7.58
C LEU A 7 7.34 2.64 -7.21
N ASP A 8 8.11 2.11 -8.17
CA ASP A 8 9.08 1.04 -7.95
C ASP A 8 10.22 1.49 -7.03
N GLU A 9 10.74 2.71 -7.25
CA GLU A 9 11.75 3.31 -6.37
C GLU A 9 11.21 3.48 -4.94
N ARG A 10 9.97 3.96 -4.77
CA ARG A 10 9.32 4.07 -3.45
C ARG A 10 9.15 2.73 -2.77
N LEU A 11 8.74 1.69 -3.50
CA LEU A 11 8.67 0.34 -2.95
C LEU A 11 10.05 -0.11 -2.45
N THR A 12 11.10 0.13 -3.24
CA THR A 12 12.48 -0.22 -2.88
C THR A 12 12.94 0.48 -1.62
N GLN A 13 12.72 1.79 -1.51
CA GLN A 13 13.06 2.57 -0.33
C GLN A 13 12.28 2.11 0.91
N ILE A 14 10.95 2.00 0.83
CA ILE A 14 10.10 1.59 1.96
C ILE A 14 10.47 0.19 2.43
N TRP A 15 10.67 -0.75 1.52
CA TRP A 15 11.08 -2.10 1.88
C TRP A 15 12.46 -2.08 2.57
N GLY A 16 13.45 -1.42 1.99
CA GLY A 16 14.82 -1.40 2.52
C GLY A 16 14.92 -0.76 3.91
N PHE A 17 14.22 0.35 4.14
CA PHE A 17 14.29 1.06 5.42
C PHE A 17 13.36 0.50 6.48
N LEU A 18 12.15 0.07 6.10
CA LEU A 18 11.10 -0.27 7.06
C LEU A 18 10.85 -1.76 7.16
N PHE A 19 11.32 -2.59 6.23
CA PHE A 19 11.16 -4.04 6.23
C PHE A 19 12.47 -4.80 5.94
N PRO A 20 13.63 -4.39 6.52
CA PRO A 20 14.92 -5.01 6.21
C PRO A 20 14.98 -6.50 6.57
N GLU A 21 14.14 -6.94 7.50
CA GLU A 21 14.05 -8.33 7.95
C GLU A 21 13.16 -9.21 7.05
N VAL A 22 12.39 -8.61 6.14
CA VAL A 22 11.45 -9.35 5.29
C VAL A 22 12.15 -9.77 4.00
N PRO A 23 12.43 -11.07 3.77
CA PRO A 23 13.11 -11.51 2.58
C PRO A 23 12.23 -11.34 1.33
N ARG A 24 12.86 -10.99 0.20
CA ARG A 24 12.23 -10.98 -1.13
C ARG A 24 12.38 -12.35 -1.79
N GLU A 25 11.55 -13.31 -1.38
CA GLU A 25 11.61 -14.70 -1.87
C GLU A 25 11.05 -14.89 -3.29
N ASN A 26 10.36 -13.89 -3.82
CA ASN A 26 9.91 -13.85 -5.20
C ASN A 26 9.98 -12.42 -5.76
N ASN A 27 9.73 -12.29 -7.05
CA ASN A 27 9.60 -10.99 -7.69
C ASN A 27 8.30 -10.30 -7.23
N VAL A 28 8.43 -9.10 -6.66
CA VAL A 28 7.30 -8.28 -6.22
C VAL A 28 7.21 -7.06 -7.11
N ARG A 29 6.24 -7.07 -8.02
CA ARG A 29 6.00 -5.96 -8.96
C ARG A 29 5.03 -4.97 -8.34
N ILE A 30 5.24 -3.68 -8.57
CA ILE A 30 4.31 -2.63 -8.17
C ILE A 30 3.90 -1.77 -9.35
N ARG A 31 2.64 -1.35 -9.41
CA ARG A 31 2.16 -0.40 -10.41
C ARG A 31 0.90 0.33 -9.98
N PHE A 32 0.64 1.45 -10.63
CA PHE A 32 -0.64 2.12 -10.54
C PHE A 32 -1.69 1.47 -11.46
N LYS A 33 -2.89 1.18 -10.94
CA LYS A 33 -4.00 0.65 -11.74
C LYS A 33 -5.35 1.02 -11.13
N GLY A 34 -6.37 1.07 -11.97
CA GLY A 34 -7.75 1.29 -11.56
C GLY A 34 -8.02 2.71 -11.08
N ARG A 35 -9.30 2.99 -10.85
CA ARG A 35 -9.81 4.30 -10.40
C ARG A 35 -10.91 4.06 -9.38
N TRP A 36 -10.51 3.64 -8.17
CA TRP A 36 -11.46 3.15 -7.16
C TRP A 36 -11.76 4.22 -6.10
N LYS A 37 -13.00 4.27 -5.64
CA LYS A 37 -13.39 5.14 -4.51
C LYS A 37 -12.97 4.58 -3.16
N ASN A 38 -13.14 3.27 -2.97
CA ASN A 38 -13.08 2.60 -1.65
C ASN A 38 -11.90 1.63 -1.50
N LYS A 39 -10.89 1.70 -2.38
CA LYS A 39 -9.73 0.81 -2.37
C LYS A 39 -8.48 1.58 -2.80
N PHE A 40 -7.47 1.63 -1.93
CA PHE A 40 -6.22 2.37 -2.19
C PHE A 40 -5.09 1.48 -2.67
N GLY A 41 -5.07 0.23 -2.21
CA GLY A 41 -4.12 -0.77 -2.66
C GLY A 41 -4.70 -2.17 -2.58
N HIS A 42 -3.99 -3.12 -3.17
CA HIS A 42 -4.08 -4.54 -2.84
C HIS A 42 -2.84 -5.27 -3.34
N ILE A 43 -2.47 -6.35 -2.66
CA ILE A 43 -1.53 -7.35 -3.14
C ILE A 43 -2.28 -8.57 -3.71
N SER A 44 -1.72 -9.20 -4.74
CA SER A 44 -2.21 -10.46 -5.29
C SER A 44 -1.08 -11.34 -5.81
N LYS A 45 -1.26 -12.66 -5.77
CA LYS A 45 -0.33 -13.62 -6.38
C LYS A 45 -0.50 -13.65 -7.91
N LYS A 46 0.61 -13.63 -8.65
CA LYS A 46 0.68 -13.73 -10.12
C LYS A 46 1.63 -14.86 -10.51
N GLY A 47 1.11 -16.08 -10.54
CA GLY A 47 1.94 -17.28 -10.73
C GLY A 47 2.93 -17.43 -9.58
N LYS A 48 4.23 -17.34 -9.87
CA LYS A 48 5.31 -17.35 -8.86
C LYS A 48 5.60 -15.96 -8.26
N ASP A 49 5.14 -14.90 -8.91
CA ASP A 49 5.39 -13.51 -8.52
C ASP A 49 4.25 -12.98 -7.62
N SER A 50 4.49 -11.85 -6.98
CA SER A 50 3.47 -11.05 -6.28
C SER A 50 3.31 -9.71 -7.00
N GLU A 51 2.09 -9.19 -7.05
CA GLU A 51 1.78 -7.88 -7.63
C GLU A 51 1.10 -7.01 -6.56
N ILE A 52 1.75 -5.90 -6.21
CA ILE A 52 1.15 -4.80 -5.46
C ILE A 52 0.55 -3.82 -6.46
N VAL A 53 -0.73 -3.51 -6.28
CA VAL A 53 -1.42 -2.52 -7.10
C VAL A 53 -1.83 -1.36 -6.23
N ILE A 54 -1.38 -0.16 -6.59
CA ILE A 54 -1.82 1.10 -5.98
C ILE A 54 -2.89 1.74 -6.86
N ASN A 55 -3.88 2.38 -6.25
CA ASN A 55 -4.95 3.07 -6.96
C ASN A 55 -4.38 4.10 -7.93
N GLY A 56 -4.78 4.02 -9.21
CA GLY A 56 -4.24 4.87 -10.26
C GLY A 56 -4.48 6.37 -10.07
N LEU A 57 -5.46 6.74 -9.24
CA LEU A 57 -5.69 8.14 -8.85
C LEU A 57 -4.57 8.72 -7.98
N PHE A 58 -3.72 7.88 -7.36
CA PHE A 58 -2.60 8.35 -6.54
C PHE A 58 -1.42 8.87 -7.40
N LYS A 59 -1.51 8.77 -8.74
CA LYS A 59 -0.60 9.43 -9.68
C LYS A 59 -0.67 10.97 -9.61
N HIS A 60 -1.82 11.51 -9.21
CA HIS A 60 -2.05 12.94 -9.05
C HIS A 60 -1.30 13.47 -7.81
N LEU A 61 -0.58 14.58 -7.96
CA LEU A 61 0.29 15.13 -6.90
C LEU A 61 -0.53 15.73 -5.74
N GLU A 62 -1.79 16.04 -5.98
CA GLU A 62 -2.77 16.47 -4.99
C GLU A 62 -3.10 15.36 -3.98
N VAL A 63 -2.85 14.09 -4.35
CA VAL A 63 -2.80 13.00 -3.38
C VAL A 63 -1.44 13.07 -2.66
N PRO A 64 -1.42 13.27 -1.33
CA PRO A 64 -0.18 13.35 -0.59
C PRO A 64 0.67 12.08 -0.69
N GLU A 65 1.98 12.23 -0.72
CA GLU A 65 2.91 11.10 -0.83
C GLU A 65 2.73 10.08 0.29
N TYR A 66 2.47 10.53 1.52
CA TYR A 66 2.26 9.62 2.66
C TYR A 66 1.08 8.65 2.48
N MET A 67 0.09 8.98 1.63
CA MET A 67 -1.01 8.07 1.30
C MET A 67 -0.48 6.89 0.48
N VAL A 68 0.46 7.15 -0.44
CA VAL A 68 1.13 6.11 -1.21
C VAL A 68 1.99 5.27 -0.30
N ASP A 69 2.82 5.89 0.53
CA ASP A 69 3.74 5.18 1.43
C ASP A 69 3.00 4.27 2.42
N LEU A 70 1.94 4.80 3.04
CA LEU A 70 1.11 4.04 3.97
C LEU A 70 0.43 2.86 3.26
N THR A 71 -0.01 3.05 2.02
CA THR A 71 -0.60 1.96 1.22
C THR A 71 0.46 0.91 0.88
N ILE A 72 1.65 1.29 0.43
CA ILE A 72 2.74 0.35 0.15
C ILE A 72 3.11 -0.45 1.41
N ALA A 73 3.31 0.23 2.54
CA ALA A 73 3.63 -0.42 3.81
C ALA A 73 2.53 -1.40 4.25
N HIS A 74 1.26 -1.05 4.02
CA HIS A 74 0.12 -1.94 4.29
C HIS A 74 0.21 -3.23 3.47
N GLU A 75 0.45 -3.13 2.16
CA GLU A 75 0.57 -4.29 1.28
C GLU A 75 1.84 -5.12 1.57
N LEU A 76 2.93 -4.47 1.99
CA LEU A 76 4.14 -5.17 2.45
C LEU A 76 3.91 -5.95 3.74
N ILE A 77 3.07 -5.46 4.66
CA ILE A 77 2.70 -6.23 5.86
C ILE A 77 1.87 -7.45 5.48
N HIS A 78 1.00 -7.36 4.46
CA HIS A 78 0.35 -8.54 3.90
C HIS A 78 1.36 -9.55 3.38
N TYR A 79 2.33 -9.10 2.58
CA TYR A 79 3.41 -9.94 2.08
C TYR A 79 4.17 -10.62 3.21
N MET A 80 4.65 -9.84 4.18
CA MET A 80 5.40 -10.28 5.36
C MET A 80 4.64 -11.34 6.17
N HIS A 81 3.32 -11.23 6.29
CA HIS A 81 2.49 -12.19 7.00
C HIS A 81 2.15 -13.46 6.19
N GLY A 82 2.72 -13.65 5.00
CA GLY A 82 2.45 -14.80 4.14
C GLY A 82 1.19 -14.67 3.26
N PHE A 83 0.58 -13.47 3.19
CA PHE A 83 -0.59 -13.25 2.34
C PHE A 83 -0.14 -12.82 0.94
N GLN A 84 -0.55 -13.59 -0.07
CA GLN A 84 -0.20 -13.33 -1.47
C GLN A 84 1.31 -13.31 -1.74
N SER A 85 2.07 -14.03 -0.91
CA SER A 85 3.52 -14.20 -0.96
C SER A 85 3.89 -15.69 -0.82
N PRO A 86 5.14 -16.07 -1.10
CA PRO A 86 5.64 -17.42 -0.82
C PRO A 86 5.94 -17.68 0.67
N LEU A 87 5.97 -16.63 1.50
CA LEU A 87 6.31 -16.73 2.91
C LEU A 87 5.28 -17.58 3.69
N PRO A 88 5.71 -18.26 4.77
CA PRO A 88 4.80 -18.94 5.68
C PRO A 88 3.71 -18.00 6.22
N LYS A 89 2.46 -18.46 6.21
CA LYS A 89 1.35 -17.69 6.78
C LYS A 89 1.46 -17.60 8.30
N LEU A 90 1.65 -16.39 8.81
CA LEU A 90 1.71 -16.14 10.26
C LEU A 90 0.32 -16.10 10.91
N TYR A 91 -0.72 -15.82 10.12
CA TYR A 91 -2.09 -15.68 10.59
C TYR A 91 -3.11 -16.29 9.62
N LYS A 92 -4.25 -16.73 10.16
CA LYS A 92 -5.36 -17.25 9.35
C LYS A 92 -6.05 -16.17 8.52
N HIS A 93 -6.18 -14.95 9.06
CA HIS A 93 -6.89 -13.84 8.43
C HIS A 93 -6.06 -12.55 8.49
N PRO A 94 -5.98 -11.78 7.39
CA PRO A 94 -5.03 -10.67 7.25
C PRO A 94 -5.30 -9.45 8.12
N HIS A 95 -6.54 -9.23 8.58
CA HIS A 95 -6.88 -8.05 9.40
C HIS A 95 -7.46 -8.39 10.77
N LYS A 96 -7.68 -9.68 11.07
CA LYS A 96 -8.33 -10.07 12.33
C LYS A 96 -7.46 -9.64 13.52
N GLY A 97 -8.06 -9.00 14.51
CA GLY A 97 -7.34 -8.47 15.68
C GLY A 97 -6.43 -7.27 15.38
N GLY A 98 -6.60 -6.61 14.23
CA GLY A 98 -5.83 -5.41 13.88
C GLY A 98 -4.34 -5.66 13.67
N ILE A 99 -3.95 -6.88 13.29
CA ILE A 99 -2.54 -7.26 13.12
C ILE A 99 -1.77 -6.34 12.16
N VAL A 100 -2.37 -5.97 11.02
CA VAL A 100 -1.75 -5.03 10.07
C VAL A 100 -1.60 -3.64 10.69
N THR A 101 -2.63 -3.16 11.36
CA THR A 101 -2.58 -1.87 12.07
C THR A 101 -1.50 -1.86 13.15
N ARG A 102 -1.34 -2.95 13.90
CA ARG A 102 -0.29 -3.07 14.92
C ARG A 102 1.10 -3.04 14.30
N GLU A 103 1.32 -3.74 13.19
CA GLU A 103 2.61 -3.70 12.47
C GLU A 103 2.91 -2.31 11.89
N LEU A 104 1.93 -1.64 11.29
CA LEU A 104 2.09 -0.25 10.84
C LEU A 104 2.52 0.67 11.99
N ARG A 105 1.87 0.57 13.15
CA ARG A 105 2.20 1.38 14.33
C ARG A 105 3.61 1.11 14.84
N LYS A 106 4.03 -0.17 14.91
CA LYS A 106 5.40 -0.56 15.31
C LYS A 106 6.46 0.04 14.40
N ARG A 107 6.16 0.19 13.11
CA ARG A 107 7.04 0.79 12.09
C ARG A 107 6.91 2.31 11.98
N GLY A 108 6.27 2.98 12.94
CA GLY A 108 6.21 4.44 13.02
C GLY A 108 5.07 5.10 12.24
N PHE A 109 4.15 4.35 11.60
CA PHE A 109 3.07 4.95 10.80
C PHE A 109 1.90 5.50 11.60
N SER A 110 1.93 5.47 12.94
CA SER A 110 0.83 5.92 13.81
C SER A 110 0.31 7.32 13.44
N HIS A 111 1.21 8.28 13.24
CA HIS A 111 0.84 9.65 12.86
C HIS A 111 0.27 9.74 11.44
N LEU A 112 0.82 8.95 10.50
CA LEU A 112 0.36 8.92 9.12
C LEU A 112 -1.04 8.30 9.00
N MET A 113 -1.37 7.30 9.83
CA MET A 113 -2.72 6.75 9.91
C MET A 113 -3.75 7.78 10.40
N VAL A 114 -3.36 8.70 11.29
CA VAL A 114 -4.22 9.80 11.72
C VAL A 114 -4.44 10.78 10.57
N LYS A 115 -3.35 11.18 9.88
CA LYS A 115 -3.43 12.05 8.69
C LYS A 115 -4.26 11.43 7.56
N GLU A 116 -4.15 10.12 7.35
CA GLU A 116 -4.98 9.38 6.39
C GLU A 116 -6.46 9.60 6.72
N LYS A 117 -6.90 9.33 7.96
CA LYS A 117 -8.31 9.50 8.35
C LYS A 117 -8.84 10.90 8.05
N TYR A 118 -8.08 11.95 8.36
CA TYR A 118 -8.47 13.33 8.03
C TYR A 118 -8.55 13.56 6.52
N PHE A 119 -7.55 13.11 5.77
CA PHE A 119 -7.54 13.24 4.32
C PHE A 119 -8.74 12.54 3.67
N LEU A 120 -9.09 11.34 4.15
CA LEU A 120 -10.24 10.59 3.64
C LEU A 120 -11.56 11.31 3.86
N LYS A 121 -11.74 11.86 5.07
CA LYS A 121 -12.95 12.59 5.45
C LYS A 121 -13.09 13.89 4.66
N ASP A 122 -12.03 14.67 4.56
CA ASP A 122 -12.13 16.08 4.17
C ASP A 122 -11.79 16.34 2.70
N LYS A 123 -10.93 15.50 2.10
CA LYS A 123 -10.35 15.75 0.77
C LYS A 123 -10.62 14.64 -0.24
N TRP A 124 -10.53 13.37 0.16
CA TRP A 124 -10.52 12.26 -0.80
C TRP A 124 -11.78 12.19 -1.66
N ILE A 125 -12.97 12.35 -1.08
CA ILE A 125 -14.23 12.27 -1.83
C ILE A 125 -14.30 13.37 -2.90
N LYS A 126 -13.83 14.59 -2.57
CA LYS A 126 -13.80 15.72 -3.49
C LYS A 126 -12.79 15.49 -4.62
N LEU A 127 -11.59 15.02 -4.28
CA LEU A 127 -10.55 14.69 -5.25
C LEU A 127 -10.98 13.54 -6.17
N TYR A 128 -11.59 12.49 -5.62
CA TYR A 128 -12.12 11.37 -6.41
C TYR A 128 -13.09 11.88 -7.47
N LYS A 129 -14.12 12.65 -7.06
CA LYS A 129 -15.10 13.27 -7.95
C LYS A 129 -14.44 14.13 -9.03
N HIS A 130 -13.53 15.01 -8.62
CA HIS A 130 -12.78 15.87 -9.52
C HIS A 130 -11.99 15.06 -10.56
N PHE A 131 -11.24 14.04 -10.13
CA PHE A 131 -10.45 13.23 -11.05
C PHE A 131 -11.32 12.41 -11.99
N THR A 132 -12.47 11.90 -11.54
CA THR A 132 -13.35 11.01 -12.32
C THR A 132 -14.47 11.70 -13.09
N GLY A 133 -14.67 13.01 -12.93
CA GLY A 133 -15.79 13.73 -13.55
C GLY A 133 -17.16 13.32 -12.99
N LEU A 134 -17.21 12.92 -11.72
CA LEU A 134 -18.43 12.53 -10.99
C LEU A 134 -18.89 13.59 -9.98
#